data_AF-A0A5C4WTS5-F1
#
_entry.id   AF-A0A5C4WTS5-F1
#
_cell.length_a   1.000
_cell.length_b   1.000
_cell.length_c   1.000
_cell.angle_alpha   90.00
_cell.angle_beta   90.00
_cell.angle_gamma   90.00
#
_symmetry.space_group_name_H-M   'P 1'
#
loop_
_entity.id
_entity.type
_entity.pdbx_description
1 polymer ?
#
loop_
_entity_poly.entity_id
_entity_poly.type
_entity_poly.pdbx_seq_one_letter_code
_entity_poly.pdbx_strand_id
1 'polypeptide(L)' 'LWKSTDKGETWTEISTNEGFPEGTLGIIGVTVSPVNNQRVWAIVENKDKGGLYRSEDGGETWSQVNSERKLRQRAWYYR' A
#
# COMPACT_ATOMS: atom_id res chain seq x y z
N LEU A 1 1.51 -2.59 -7.59
CA LEU A 1 2.46 -2.95 -6.51
C LEU A 1 2.84 -4.40 -6.73
N TRP A 2 4.13 -4.68 -6.83
CA TRP A 2 4.65 -6.02 -7.13
C TRP A 2 5.55 -6.48 -5.99
N LYS A 3 5.58 -7.80 -5.76
CA LYS A 3 6.42 -8.45 -4.74
C LYS A 3 7.24 -9.56 -5.39
N SER A 4 8.46 -9.72 -4.92
CA SER A 4 9.32 -10.87 -5.19
C SER A 4 9.74 -11.50 -3.86
N THR A 5 9.89 -12.81 -3.84
CA THR A 5 10.44 -13.59 -2.72
C THR A 5 11.71 -14.35 -3.08
N ASP A 6 12.15 -14.24 -4.33
CA ASP A 6 13.26 -14.97 -4.95
C ASP A 6 14.37 -14.02 -5.42
N LYS A 7 14.65 -12.98 -4.62
CA LYS A 7 15.69 -11.98 -4.89
C LYS A 7 15.49 -11.19 -6.19
N GLY A 8 14.25 -11.10 -6.68
CA GLY A 8 13.88 -10.32 -7.86
C GLY A 8 13.89 -11.12 -9.16
N GLU A 9 14.03 -12.45 -9.11
CA GLU A 9 13.94 -13.32 -10.29
C GLU A 9 12.52 -13.34 -10.86
N THR A 10 11.50 -13.46 -9.99
CA THR A 10 10.09 -13.37 -10.37
C THR A 10 9.33 -12.38 -9.52
N TRP A 11 8.26 -11.83 -10.10
CA TRP A 11 7.43 -10.82 -9.47
C TRP A 11 5.96 -11.21 -9.60
N THR A 12 5.23 -11.09 -8.48
CA THR A 12 3.79 -11.28 -8.41
C THR A 12 3.13 -9.94 -8.15
N GLU A 13 2.09 -9.62 -8.91
CA GLU A 13 1.30 -8.42 -8.67
C GLU A 13 0.43 -8.64 -7.43
N ILE A 14 0.58 -7.75 -6.44
CA ILE A 14 -0.18 -7.80 -5.18
C ILE A 14 -1.13 -6.61 -5.01
N SER A 15 -1.12 -5.67 -5.95
CA SER A 15 -2.11 -4.55 -5.98
C SER A 15 -3.47 -4.94 -6.51
N THR A 16 -3.59 -6.10 -7.16
CA THR A 16 -4.85 -6.63 -7.68
C THR A 16 -5.55 -7.54 -6.67
N ASN A 17 -4.93 -7.77 -5.52
CA ASN A 17 -5.41 -8.67 -4.50
C ASN A 17 -6.52 -8.04 -3.66
N GLU A 18 -7.27 -8.90 -2.96
CA GLU A 18 -8.43 -8.52 -2.17
C GLU A 18 -8.13 -7.39 -1.18
N GLY A 19 -9.02 -6.39 -1.16
CA GLY A 19 -8.97 -5.27 -0.22
C GLY A 19 -8.00 -4.15 -0.59
N PHE A 20 -7.21 -4.28 -1.66
CA PHE A 20 -6.43 -3.18 -2.23
C PHE A 20 -7.34 -2.28 -3.10
N PRO A 21 -7.05 -0.97 -3.25
CA PRO A 21 -7.89 -0.09 -4.05
C PRO A 21 -7.84 -0.42 -5.53
N GLU A 22 -8.99 -0.38 -6.18
CA GLU A 22 -9.14 -0.56 -7.62
C GLU A 22 -8.99 0.76 -8.40
N GLY A 23 -8.88 0.65 -9.71
CA GLY A 23 -8.77 1.78 -10.63
C GLY A 23 -7.35 2.35 -10.72
N THR A 24 -7.23 3.64 -11.04
CA THR A 24 -5.93 4.27 -11.23
C THR A 24 -5.19 4.42 -9.90
N LEU A 25 -4.06 3.73 -9.78
CA LEU A 25 -3.13 3.86 -8.66
C LEU A 25 -2.10 4.95 -8.98
N GLY A 26 -2.00 5.93 -8.08
CA GLY A 26 -0.98 6.97 -8.11
C GLY A 26 0.29 6.55 -7.36
N ILE A 27 0.93 7.49 -6.67
CA ILE A 27 2.14 7.20 -5.89
C ILE A 27 1.82 6.20 -4.77
N ILE A 28 2.69 5.19 -4.63
CA ILE A 28 2.63 4.21 -3.55
C ILE A 28 3.93 4.27 -2.77
N GLY A 29 3.84 4.55 -1.47
CA GLY A 29 4.92 4.31 -0.51
C GLY A 29 4.72 2.96 0.16
N VAL A 30 5.77 2.16 0.29
CA VAL A 30 5.70 0.80 0.87
C VAL A 30 6.79 0.60 1.92
N THR A 31 6.46 -0.15 2.97
CA THR A 31 7.44 -0.62 3.97
C THR A 31 7.04 -1.99 4.50
N VAL A 32 8.02 -2.75 4.97
CA VAL A 32 7.84 -4.10 5.54
C VAL A 32 8.35 -4.08 6.97
N SER A 33 7.66 -4.76 7.87
CA SER A 33 8.11 -4.87 9.26
C SER A 33 9.43 -5.65 9.34
N PRO A 34 10.44 -5.16 10.07
CA PRO A 34 11.68 -5.89 10.29
C PRO A 34 11.52 -7.08 11.24
N VAL A 35 10.43 -7.14 12.01
CA VAL A 35 10.16 -8.21 12.99
C VAL A 35 9.22 -9.28 12.41
N ASN A 36 8.31 -8.90 11.53
CA ASN A 36 7.39 -9.81 10.85
C ASN A 36 7.34 -9.49 9.36
N ASN A 37 8.05 -10.26 8.55
CA ASN A 37 8.15 -10.03 7.10
C ASN A 37 6.82 -10.22 6.34
N GLN A 38 5.78 -10.79 6.97
CA GLN A 38 4.43 -10.86 6.40
C GLN A 38 3.67 -9.54 6.59
N ARG A 39 4.09 -8.69 7.53
CA ARG A 39 3.42 -7.41 7.75
C ARG A 39 3.96 -6.35 6.80
N VAL A 40 3.09 -5.87 5.92
CA VAL A 40 3.41 -4.86 4.90
C VAL A 40 2.45 -3.70 5.04
N TRP A 41 2.96 -2.47 4.89
CA TRP A 41 2.13 -1.27 4.79
C TRP A 41 2.34 -0.59 3.44
N ALA A 42 1.25 -0.08 2.89
CA ALA A 42 1.25 0.72 1.67
C ALA A 42 0.41 1.99 1.88
N ILE A 43 1.01 3.16 1.67
CA ILE A 43 0.26 4.40 1.51
C ILE A 43 0.01 4.61 0.03
N VAL A 44 -1.27 4.69 -0.36
CA VAL A 44 -1.71 4.66 -1.76
C VAL A 44 -2.45 5.94 -2.08
N GLU A 45 -1.97 6.65 -3.11
CA GLU A 45 -2.74 7.67 -3.79
C GLU A 45 -3.73 7.02 -4.76
N ASN A 46 -5.03 7.25 -4.56
CA ASN A 46 -6.09 6.82 -5.45
C ASN A 46 -7.27 7.78 -5.24
N LYS A 47 -8.03 8.03 -6.32
CA LYS A 47 -9.10 9.03 -6.38
C LYS A 47 -10.20 8.79 -5.34
N ASP A 48 -10.71 7.56 -5.27
CA ASP A 48 -11.91 7.22 -4.49
C ASP A 48 -11.56 6.43 -3.23
N LYS A 49 -10.49 5.63 -3.30
CA LYS A 49 -10.06 4.67 -2.28
C LYS A 49 -8.57 4.78 -1.98
N GLY A 50 -7.93 5.96 -2.05
CA GLY A 50 -6.58 6.03 -1.49
C GLY A 50 -6.60 5.72 0.02
N GLY A 51 -5.44 5.51 0.63
CA GLY A 51 -5.35 5.30 2.08
C GLY A 51 -4.04 4.71 2.54
N LEU A 52 -3.96 4.49 3.85
CA LEU A 52 -3.00 3.56 4.42
C LEU A 52 -3.64 2.17 4.43
N TYR A 53 -2.97 1.24 3.77
CA TYR A 53 -3.30 -0.16 3.70
C TYR A 53 -2.27 -0.97 4.49
N ARG A 54 -2.73 -2.06 5.10
CA ARG A 54 -1.87 -3.03 5.79
C ARG A 54 -2.27 -4.44 5.38
N SER A 55 -1.26 -5.26 5.15
CA SER A 55 -1.39 -6.71 5.03
C SER A 55 -0.67 -7.38 6.21
N GLU A 56 -1.17 -8.54 6.63
CA GLU A 56 -0.55 -9.40 7.65
C GLU A 56 -0.05 -10.74 7.06
N ASP A 57 -0.23 -10.95 5.75
CA ASP A 57 0.04 -12.18 4.99
C ASP A 57 0.94 -11.91 3.76
N GLY A 58 1.76 -10.86 3.84
CA GLY A 58 2.74 -10.54 2.83
C GLY A 58 2.14 -10.00 1.52
N GLY A 59 0.93 -9.46 1.55
CA GLY A 59 0.25 -8.82 0.42
C GLY A 59 -0.78 -9.71 -0.28
N GLU A 60 -1.14 -10.87 0.30
CA GLU A 60 -2.22 -11.72 -0.23
C GLU A 60 -3.59 -11.09 0.04
N THR A 61 -3.80 -10.51 1.22
CA THR A 61 -4.98 -9.72 1.56
C THR A 61 -4.59 -8.37 2.16
N TRP A 62 -5.42 -7.37 1.90
CA TRP A 62 -5.21 -6.02 2.38
C TRP A 62 -6.39 -5.51 3.19
N SER A 63 -6.08 -4.77 4.25
CA SER A 63 -7.05 -4.04 5.06
C SER A 63 -6.74 -2.55 4.98
N GLN A 64 -7.75 -1.73 4.68
CA GLN A 64 -7.62 -0.28 4.76
C GLN A 64 -7.60 0.14 6.24
N VAL A 65 -6.44 0.57 6.73
CA VAL A 65 -6.24 1.01 8.12
C VAL A 65 -6.71 2.44 8.31
N ASN A 66 -6.52 3.29 7.30
CA ASN A 66 -6.96 4.68 7.37
C ASN A 66 -7.28 5.23 5.96
N SER A 67 -8.47 5.80 5.80
CA SER A 67 -8.93 6.41 4.55
C SER A 67 -8.86 7.95 4.54
N GLU A 68 -8.46 8.58 5.66
CA GLU A 68 -8.45 10.02 5.81
C GLU A 68 -7.52 10.70 4.80
N ARG A 69 -8.09 11.66 4.08
CA ARG A 69 -7.35 12.47 3.11
C ARG A 69 -6.25 13.32 3.75
N LYS A 70 -6.35 13.60 5.06
CA LYS A 70 -5.32 14.34 5.82
C LYS A 70 -3.96 13.64 5.82
N LEU A 71 -3.93 12.31 5.72
CA LEU A 71 -2.68 11.54 5.60
C LEU A 71 -2.03 11.63 4.21
N ARG A 72 -2.74 12.17 3.21
CA ARG A 72 -2.26 12.36 1.83
C ARG A 72 -2.11 13.82 1.43
N GLN A 73 -2.58 14.76 2.25
CA GLN A 73 -2.33 16.17 2.00
C GLN A 73 -0.91 16.51 2.45
N ARG A 74 -0.06 16.90 1.48
CA ARG A 74 1.09 17.76 1.81
C ARG A 74 0.51 19.05 2.39
N ALA A 75 0.88 19.38 3.61
CA ALA A 75 0.56 20.68 4.19
C ALA A 75 1.13 21.75 3.25
N TRP A 76 0.26 22.59 2.69
CA TRP A 76 0.70 23.81 2.03
C TRP A 76 1.23 24.72 3.14
N TYR A 77 2.48 25.15 3.02
CA TYR A 77 3.08 26.09 3.96
C TYR A 77 2.24 27.38 4.05
N TYR A 78 2.15 27.90 5.28
CA TYR A 78 1.47 29.10 5.77
C TYR A 78 1.16 30.22 4.77
N ARG A 79 -0.02 30.84 4.96
CA ARG A 79 -0.19 32.28 4.74
C ARG A 79 -1.00 32.88 5.88
#